data_AF-A0A8T5FHL3-F1
#
_entry.id   AF-A0A8T5FHL3-F1
#
_cell.length_a   1.000
_cell.length_b   1.000
_cell.length_c   1.000
_cell.angle_alpha   90.00
_cell.angle_beta   90.00
_cell.angle_gamma   90.00
#
_symmetry.space_group_name_H-M   'P 1'
#
loop_
_entity.id
_entity.type
_entity.pdbx_description
1 polymer ?
#
loop_
_entity_poly.entity_id
_entity_poly.type
_entity_poly.pdbx_seq_one_letter_code
_entity_poly.pdbx_strand_id
1 'polypeptide(L)'
;MEPYEYNILTQSHNVTQLLNSVYKNMILKLTSKFKINKIYVDKYPGAKIIGIENIIYLEKGESKIIEIAAASIISRYYALKQIEKLNKKVNFYIPKGSTHVKVALTELKNKKLSKINFVKLHFRNTQ
;
A
#
# COMPACT_ATOMS: atom_id res chain seq x y z
N MET A 1 -3.29 1.32 -4.84
CA MET A 1 -4.59 0.90 -4.29
C MET A 1 -5.16 2.06 -3.52
N GLU A 2 -6.36 2.50 -3.92
CA GLU A 2 -7.10 3.58 -3.26
C GLU A 2 -7.73 3.08 -1.94
N PRO A 3 -8.09 3.96 -0.97
CA PRO A 3 -8.68 3.52 0.30
C PRO A 3 -9.97 2.71 0.14
N TYR A 4 -10.83 3.08 -0.82
CA TYR A 4 -12.07 2.36 -1.10
C TYR A 4 -11.79 0.90 -1.48
N GLU A 5 -10.93 0.69 -2.48
CA GLU A 5 -10.51 -0.63 -2.95
C GLU A 5 -9.86 -1.44 -1.83
N TYR A 6 -8.99 -0.81 -1.03
CA TYR A 6 -8.40 -1.44 0.15
C TYR A 6 -9.47 -1.96 1.11
N ASN A 7 -10.43 -1.12 1.49
CA ASN A 7 -11.46 -1.49 2.45
C ASN A 7 -12.31 -2.67 1.95
N ILE A 8 -12.71 -2.66 0.68
CA ILE A 8 -13.47 -3.76 0.06
C ILE A 8 -12.65 -5.06 0.09
N LEU A 9 -11.38 -5.02 -0.31
CA LEU A 9 -10.54 -6.22 -0.35
C LEU A 9 -10.22 -6.77 1.05
N THR A 10 -10.08 -5.89 2.05
CA THR A 10 -9.81 -6.32 3.44
C THR A 10 -11.02 -6.85 4.20
N GLN A 11 -12.23 -6.80 3.63
CA GLN A 11 -13.39 -7.47 4.23
C GLN A 11 -13.31 -9.00 4.09
N SER A 12 -12.74 -9.48 2.98
CA SER A 12 -12.64 -10.91 2.65
C SER A 12 -11.25 -11.49 2.86
N HIS A 13 -10.22 -10.65 3.05
CA HIS A 13 -8.83 -11.06 3.18
C HIS A 13 -8.12 -10.29 4.28
N ASN A 14 -7.15 -10.94 4.94
CA ASN A 14 -6.26 -10.20 5.83
C ASN A 14 -5.23 -9.38 5.01
N VAL A 15 -4.58 -8.42 5.68
CA VAL A 15 -3.63 -7.51 5.02
C VAL A 15 -2.46 -8.25 4.38
N THR A 16 -1.98 -9.34 4.97
CA THR A 16 -0.89 -10.15 4.42
C THR A 16 -1.29 -10.84 3.11
N GLN A 17 -2.49 -11.41 3.04
CA GLN A 17 -3.03 -12.02 1.82
C GLN A 17 -3.20 -10.98 0.72
N LEU A 18 -3.69 -9.79 1.06
CA LEU A 18 -3.80 -8.67 0.13
C LEU A 18 -2.42 -8.23 -0.39
N LEU A 19 -1.41 -8.14 0.48
CA LEU A 19 -0.05 -7.81 0.05
C LEU A 19 0.49 -8.90 -0.89
N ASN A 20 0.37 -10.18 -0.53
CA ASN A 20 0.81 -11.29 -1.37
C ASN A 20 0.18 -11.26 -2.77
N SER A 21 -1.12 -10.93 -2.88
CA SER A 21 -1.81 -10.83 -4.18
C SER A 21 -1.36 -9.61 -5.00
N VAL A 22 -1.17 -8.46 -4.35
CA VAL A 22 -0.64 -7.24 -5.01
C VAL A 22 0.76 -7.49 -5.55
N TYR A 23 1.65 -8.07 -4.75
CA TYR A 23 3.01 -8.43 -5.20
C TYR A 23 2.98 -9.44 -6.35
N LYS A 24 2.15 -10.48 -6.26
CA LYS A 24 1.97 -11.45 -7.35
C LYS A 24 1.59 -10.77 -8.66
N ASN A 25 0.56 -9.93 -8.64
CA ASN A 25 0.06 -9.23 -9.82
C ASN A 25 1.11 -8.28 -10.41
N MET A 26 1.86 -7.57 -9.56
CA MET A 26 2.93 -6.69 -10.00
C MET A 26 4.06 -7.48 -10.68
N ILE A 27 4.49 -8.59 -10.05
CA ILE A 27 5.55 -9.44 -10.60
C ILE A 27 5.13 -9.99 -11.96
N LEU A 28 3.94 -10.59 -12.07
CA LEU A 28 3.43 -11.13 -13.33
C LEU A 28 3.38 -10.08 -14.44
N LYS A 29 3.01 -8.84 -14.10
CA LYS A 29 2.98 -7.71 -15.05
C LYS A 29 4.38 -7.27 -15.50
N LEU A 30 5.39 -7.42 -14.64
CA LEU A 30 6.77 -7.08 -14.98
C LEU A 30 7.45 -8.20 -15.77
N THR A 31 7.27 -9.45 -15.36
CA THR A 31 7.86 -10.62 -16.03
C THR A 31 7.25 -10.87 -17.40
N SER A 32 6.01 -10.44 -17.65
CA SER A 32 5.43 -10.48 -19.00
C SER A 32 6.04 -9.47 -19.96
N LYS A 33 6.72 -8.43 -19.45
CA LYS A 33 7.35 -7.36 -20.25
C LYS A 33 8.86 -7.48 -20.34
N PHE A 34 9.47 -8.08 -19.33
CA PHE A 34 10.92 -8.14 -19.17
C PHE A 34 11.35 -9.56 -18.84
N LYS A 35 12.48 -9.99 -19.44
CA LYS A 35 13.12 -11.25 -19.06
C LYS A 35 13.82 -11.06 -17.71
N ILE A 36 13.26 -11.63 -16.66
CA ILE A 36 13.75 -11.49 -15.28
C ILE A 36 14.17 -12.86 -14.76
N ASN A 37 15.43 -12.97 -14.32
CA ASN A 37 16.01 -14.22 -13.82
C ASN A 37 15.89 -14.37 -12.29
N LYS A 38 15.88 -13.25 -11.56
CA LYS A 38 15.78 -13.22 -10.10
C LYS A 38 14.85 -12.10 -9.67
N ILE A 39 14.05 -12.36 -8.64
CA ILE A 39 13.08 -11.40 -8.11
C ILE A 39 13.41 -11.21 -6.64
N TYR A 40 13.80 -9.99 -6.27
CA TYR A 40 14.10 -9.64 -4.89
C TYR A 40 12.90 -8.93 -4.26
N VAL A 41 12.46 -9.39 -3.09
CA VAL A 41 11.34 -8.81 -2.35
C VAL A 41 11.80 -8.47 -0.94
N ASP A 42 11.55 -7.25 -0.51
CA ASP A 42 11.75 -6.86 0.89
C ASP A 42 10.76 -7.63 1.78
N LYS A 43 11.29 -8.36 2.78
CA LYS A 43 10.52 -9.33 3.54
C LYS A 43 9.59 -8.61 4.53
N TYR A 44 8.29 -8.79 4.34
CA TYR A 44 7.25 -8.34 5.27
C TYR A 44 6.62 -9.51 6.05
N PRO A 45 5.91 -9.26 7.16
CA PRO A 45 5.26 -10.31 7.94
C PRO A 45 4.31 -11.19 7.11
N GLY A 46 4.60 -12.49 7.07
CA GLY A 46 3.83 -13.47 6.31
C GLY A 46 4.00 -13.39 4.78
N ALA A 47 5.09 -12.78 4.30
CA ALA A 47 5.44 -12.75 2.88
C ALA A 47 5.55 -14.17 2.31
N LYS A 48 4.58 -14.55 1.47
CA LYS A 48 4.54 -15.83 0.75
C LYS A 48 3.72 -15.66 -0.52
N ILE A 49 4.40 -15.30 -1.60
CA ILE A 49 3.80 -15.07 -2.92
C ILE A 49 3.73 -16.42 -3.66
N ILE A 50 2.56 -17.06 -3.67
CA ILE A 50 2.36 -18.40 -4.21
C ILE A 50 2.25 -18.38 -5.75
N GLY A 51 2.92 -19.31 -6.41
CA GLY A 51 2.87 -19.49 -7.86
C GLY A 51 3.79 -18.55 -8.64
N ILE A 52 4.85 -18.07 -7.98
CA ILE A 52 5.94 -17.31 -8.61
C ILE A 52 7.24 -17.97 -8.18
N GLU A 53 8.07 -18.30 -9.16
CA GLU A 53 9.38 -18.90 -8.95
C GLU A 53 10.47 -17.83 -8.82
N ASN A 54 11.65 -18.22 -8.33
CA ASN A 54 12.84 -17.36 -8.26
C ASN A 54 12.69 -16.08 -7.40
N ILE A 55 11.78 -16.11 -6.41
CA ILE A 55 11.69 -15.03 -5.40
C ILE A 55 12.72 -15.27 -4.29
N ILE A 56 13.49 -14.23 -3.99
CA ILE A 56 14.40 -14.16 -2.85
C ILE A 56 13.88 -13.08 -1.90
N TYR A 57 13.43 -13.50 -0.72
CA TYR A 57 12.99 -12.60 0.34
C TYR A 57 14.19 -12.15 1.17
N LEU A 58 14.34 -10.83 1.35
CA LEU A 58 15.45 -10.25 2.09
C LEU A 58 14.93 -9.39 3.22
N GLU A 59 15.42 -9.60 4.44
CA GLU A 59 15.21 -8.65 5.54
C GLU A 59 16.12 -7.43 5.34
N LYS A 60 15.55 -6.23 5.49
CA LYS A 60 16.23 -4.96 5.18
C LYS A 60 16.74 -4.98 3.74
N GLY A 61 15.88 -5.35 2.79
CA GLY A 61 16.28 -5.56 1.40
C GLY A 61 16.86 -4.31 0.74
N GLU A 62 16.42 -3.13 1.16
CA GLU A 62 16.84 -1.82 0.67
C GLU A 62 18.32 -1.51 0.95
N SER A 63 18.93 -2.10 2.00
CA SER A 63 20.36 -1.92 2.28
C SER A 63 21.24 -2.92 1.53
N LYS A 64 20.64 -3.92 0.87
CA LYS A 64 21.34 -5.02 0.19
C LYS A 64 21.23 -4.96 -1.32
N ILE A 65 20.09 -4.50 -1.85
CA ILE A 65 19.75 -4.55 -3.27
C ILE A 65 19.23 -3.17 -3.71
N ILE A 66 19.89 -2.58 -4.70
CA ILE A 66 19.57 -1.23 -5.19
C ILE A 66 18.18 -1.17 -5.84
N GLU A 67 17.73 -2.25 -6.48
CA GLU A 67 16.41 -2.37 -7.09
C GLU A 67 15.29 -2.30 -6.04
N ILE A 68 15.51 -2.89 -4.85
CA ILE A 68 14.56 -2.76 -3.73
C ILE A 68 14.53 -1.30 -3.25
N ALA A 69 15.69 -0.66 -3.08
CA ALA A 69 15.76 0.75 -2.68
C ALA A 69 15.04 1.66 -3.70
N ALA A 70 15.27 1.44 -4.99
CA ALA A 70 14.59 2.16 -6.08
C ALA A 70 13.07 1.94 -6.04
N ALA A 71 12.61 0.70 -5.90
CA ALA A 71 11.18 0.38 -5.77
C ALA A 71 10.54 1.05 -4.54
N SER A 72 11.26 1.14 -3.41
CA SER A 72 10.82 1.83 -2.19
C SER A 72 10.64 3.35 -2.43
N ILE A 73 11.59 3.99 -3.13
CA ILE A 73 11.50 5.41 -3.49
C ILE A 73 10.30 5.67 -4.41
N ILE A 74 10.16 4.87 -5.47
CA ILE A 74 9.06 4.99 -6.43
C ILE A 74 7.71 4.80 -5.71
N SER A 75 7.59 3.78 -4.86
CA SER A 75 6.37 3.50 -4.10
C SER A 75 6.00 4.67 -3.18
N ARG A 76 6.99 5.26 -2.49
CA ARG A 76 6.77 6.42 -1.62
C ARG A 76 6.34 7.66 -2.40
N TYR A 77 6.95 7.91 -3.56
CA TYR A 77 6.54 9.00 -4.45
C TYR A 77 5.06 8.89 -4.85
N TYR A 78 4.63 7.71 -5.31
CA TYR A 78 3.22 7.50 -5.69
C TYR A 78 2.28 7.53 -4.48
N ALA A 79 2.72 7.06 -3.30
CA ALA A 79 1.93 7.19 -2.08
C ALA A 79 1.69 8.66 -1.69
N LEU A 80 2.70 9.53 -1.81
CA LEU A 80 2.56 10.96 -1.55
C LEU A 80 1.63 11.62 -2.57
N LYS A 81 1.80 11.35 -3.87
CA LYS A 81 0.89 11.84 -4.92
C LYS A 81 -0.56 11.41 -4.68
N GLN A 82 -0.76 10.19 -4.21
CA GLN A 82 -2.08 9.68 -3.86
C GLN A 82 -2.71 10.48 -2.71
N ILE A 83 -1.94 10.79 -1.66
CA ILE A 83 -2.41 11.62 -0.55
C ILE A 83 -2.76 13.03 -1.04
N GLU A 84 -1.92 13.65 -1.89
CA GLU A 84 -2.21 14.96 -2.48
C GLU A 84 -3.51 14.96 -3.30
N LYS A 85 -3.75 13.90 -4.07
CA LYS A 85 -5.02 13.72 -4.80
C LYS A 85 -6.21 13.62 -3.84
N LEU A 86 -6.07 12.93 -2.72
CA LEU A 86 -7.13 12.84 -1.70
C LEU A 86 -7.34 14.18 -0.99
N ASN A 87 -6.28 14.91 -0.65
CA ASN A 87 -6.37 16.27 -0.06
C ASN A 87 -7.20 17.20 -0.94
N LYS A 88 -6.96 17.19 -2.26
CA LYS A 88 -7.73 17.97 -3.24
C LYS A 88 -9.21 17.58 -3.25
N LYS A 89 -9.53 16.30 -3.13
CA LYS A 89 -10.92 15.81 -3.09
C LYS A 89 -11.67 16.24 -1.83
N VAL A 90 -11.00 16.25 -0.68
CA VAL A 90 -11.64 16.59 0.60
C VAL A 90 -11.54 18.08 0.96
N ASN A 91 -10.72 18.83 0.23
CA ASN A 91 -10.42 20.25 0.46
C ASN A 91 -9.96 20.54 1.91
N PHE A 92 -9.05 19.71 2.42
CA PHE A 92 -8.27 19.90 3.65
C PHE A 92 -7.05 18.95 3.64
N TYR A 93 -6.13 19.12 4.60
CA TYR A 93 -4.93 18.29 4.70
C TYR A 93 -5.20 16.95 5.41
N ILE A 94 -4.96 15.83 4.72
CA ILE A 94 -4.94 14.50 5.31
C ILE A 94 -3.53 14.25 5.89
N PRO A 95 -3.42 14.00 7.21
CA PRO A 95 -2.15 13.76 7.86
C PRO A 95 -1.51 12.45 7.38
N LYS A 96 -0.18 12.47 7.31
CA LYS A 96 0.64 11.28 7.06
C LYS A 96 0.74 10.46 8.34
N GLY A 97 0.77 9.13 8.20
CA GLY A 97 0.86 8.21 9.34
C GLY A 97 -0.47 8.04 10.09
N SER A 98 -0.41 7.46 11.29
CA SER A 98 -1.59 7.06 12.08
C SER A 98 -1.81 7.88 13.35
N THR A 99 -0.84 8.66 13.82
CA THR A 99 -0.89 9.28 15.15
C THR A 99 -1.82 10.51 15.22
N HIS A 100 -1.75 11.40 14.23
CA HIS A 100 -2.42 12.71 14.28
C HIS A 100 -3.67 12.77 13.39
N VAL A 101 -4.48 11.70 13.36
CA VAL A 101 -5.60 11.55 12.40
C VAL A 101 -6.93 12.14 12.86
N LYS A 102 -7.10 12.41 14.17
CA LYS A 102 -8.40 12.80 14.77
C LYS A 102 -9.03 14.03 14.12
N VAL A 103 -8.24 15.07 13.88
CA VAL A 103 -8.71 16.32 13.25
C VAL A 103 -9.27 16.04 11.86
N ALA A 104 -8.55 15.30 11.03
CA ALA A 104 -9.00 14.93 9.69
C ALA A 104 -10.26 14.05 9.70
N LEU A 105 -10.41 13.14 10.66
CA LEU A 105 -11.61 12.32 10.80
C LEU A 105 -12.84 13.17 11.17
N THR A 106 -12.67 14.16 12.04
CA THR A 106 -13.72 15.13 12.38
C THR A 106 -14.11 15.96 11.16
N GLU A 107 -13.14 16.44 10.37
CA GLU A 107 -13.39 17.18 9.14
C GLU A 107 -14.18 16.36 8.11
N LEU A 108 -13.84 15.07 7.92
CA LEU A 108 -14.62 14.18 7.06
C LEU A 108 -16.08 14.07 7.52
N LYS A 109 -16.31 13.95 8.84
CA LYS A 109 -17.64 13.87 9.43
C LYS A 109 -18.42 15.16 9.23
N ASN A 110 -17.81 16.32 9.49
CA ASN A 110 -18.41 17.65 9.32
C ASN A 110 -18.85 17.88 7.87
N LYS A 111 -18.02 17.44 6.90
CA LYS A 111 -18.33 17.52 5.47
C LYS A 111 -19.25 16.41 4.96
N LYS A 112 -19.75 15.52 5.82
CA LYS A 112 -20.58 14.34 5.48
C LYS A 112 -19.95 13.46 4.38
N LEU A 113 -18.62 13.37 4.34
CA LEU A 113 -17.88 12.56 3.39
C LEU A 113 -17.72 11.13 3.93
N SER A 114 -17.98 10.14 3.07
CA SER A 114 -17.87 8.73 3.49
C SER A 114 -16.42 8.32 3.76
N LYS A 115 -16.13 7.90 5.00
CA LYS A 115 -14.79 7.50 5.46
C LYS A 115 -14.15 6.41 4.58
N ILE A 116 -14.95 5.51 4.01
CA ILE A 116 -14.49 4.38 3.18
C ILE A 116 -13.63 4.83 1.99
N ASN A 117 -13.84 6.06 1.49
CA ASN A 117 -13.12 6.60 0.33
C ASN A 117 -11.77 7.22 0.69
N PHE A 118 -11.51 7.49 1.98
CA PHE A 118 -10.36 8.30 2.41
C PHE A 118 -9.51 7.64 3.49
N VAL A 119 -10.05 6.62 4.16
CA VAL A 119 -9.47 6.02 5.37
C VAL A 119 -9.44 4.51 5.24
N LYS A 120 -8.40 3.86 5.78
CA LYS A 120 -8.32 2.40 5.92
C LYS A 120 -9.03 1.98 7.22
N LEU A 121 -10.28 1.51 7.11
CA LEU A 121 -11.19 1.32 8.25
C LEU A 121 -10.78 0.19 9.21
N HIS A 122 -9.93 -0.73 8.75
CA HIS A 122 -9.38 -1.80 9.59
C HIS A 122 -8.55 -1.27 10.78
N PHE A 123 -7.98 -0.06 10.70
CA PHE A 123 -7.14 0.47 11.77
C PHE A 123 -7.96 1.02 12.95
N ARG A 124 -7.55 0.68 14.18
CA ARG A 124 -8.26 1.06 15.42
C ARG A 124 -8.41 2.56 15.62
N ASN A 125 -7.45 3.36 15.17
CA ASN A 125 -7.43 4.82 15.28
C ASN A 125 -8.40 5.54 14.30
N THR A 126 -9.26 4.79 13.60
CA THR A 126 -10.21 5.32 12.60
C THR A 126 -11.67 5.31 13.07
N GLN A 127 -11.91 4.71 14.24
CA GLN A 127 -13.22 4.69 14.91
C GLN A 127 -13.59 6.10 15.38
#